data_AF-A0A9X3YHB3-F1
#
_entry.id   AF-A0A9X3YHB3-F1
#
_cell.length_a   1.000
_cell.length_b   1.000
_cell.length_c   1.000
_cell.angle_alpha   90.00
_cell.angle_beta   90.00
_cell.angle_gamma   90.00
#
_symmetry.space_group_name_H-M   'P 1'
#
loop_
_entity.id
_entity.type
_entity.pdbx_description
1 polymer ?
#
loop_
_entity_poly.entity_id
_entity_poly.type
_entity_poly.pdbx_seq_one_letter_code
_entity_poly.pdbx_strand_id
1 'polypeptide(L)'
;LEYRMRFNPPGRRIGVHMEDWQGEQKLFDATLGLQRQALTSGAVHRYLLGFPWMTAKTLLAIYWQALRLLLKRTPIFTHQPATTAYGLAVTQPTGARHEEP
;
A
#
# COMPACT_ATOMS: atom_id res chain seq x y z
N LEU A 1 -1.95 11.63 -19.09
CA LEU A 1 -2.61 10.67 -18.19
C LEU A 1 -3.29 11.47 -17.09
N GLU A 2 -4.61 11.53 -17.07
CA GLU A 2 -5.42 12.30 -16.13
C GLU A 2 -6.15 11.33 -15.21
N TYR A 3 -5.87 11.45 -13.92
CA TYR A 3 -6.44 10.58 -12.91
C TYR A 3 -7.61 11.26 -12.19
N ARG A 4 -8.79 10.65 -12.25
CA ARG A 4 -10.02 11.19 -11.67
C ARG A 4 -10.50 10.27 -10.55
N MET A 5 -10.53 10.79 -9.32
CA MET A 5 -11.05 10.11 -8.14
C MET A 5 -12.32 10.79 -7.64
N ARG A 6 -13.37 10.01 -7.38
CA ARG A 6 -14.61 10.48 -6.75
C ARG A 6 -14.94 9.62 -5.55
N PHE A 7 -15.38 10.28 -4.48
CA PHE A 7 -15.77 9.66 -3.22
C PHE A 7 -17.17 10.12 -2.84
N ASN A 8 -17.97 9.23 -2.23
CA ASN A 8 -19.20 9.64 -1.59
C ASN A 8 -18.94 10.12 -0.14
N PRO A 9 -19.86 10.89 0.47
CA PRO A 9 -19.74 11.27 1.86
C PRO A 9 -19.61 10.05 2.79
N PRO A 10 -18.81 10.14 3.87
CA PRO A 10 -18.60 9.02 4.78
C PRO A 10 -19.91 8.63 5.46
N GLY A 11 -20.31 7.36 5.31
CA GLY A 11 -21.55 6.83 5.87
C GLY A 11 -21.48 5.33 6.12
N ARG A 12 -22.63 4.63 6.07
CA ARG A 12 -22.67 3.16 6.16
C ARG A 12 -21.99 2.48 4.97
N ARG A 13 -21.88 3.18 3.84
CA ARG A 13 -21.24 2.70 2.62
C ARG A 13 -20.30 3.80 2.11
N ILE A 14 -19.10 3.39 1.70
CA ILE A 14 -18.16 4.28 1.02
C ILE A 14 -17.98 3.73 -0.40
N GLY A 15 -18.24 4.57 -1.39
CA GLY A 15 -17.98 4.30 -2.79
C GLY A 15 -16.76 5.11 -3.22
N VAL A 16 -15.77 4.41 -3.77
CA VAL A 16 -14.60 5.04 -4.40
C VAL A 16 -14.69 4.72 -5.88
N HIS A 17 -14.69 5.75 -6.71
CA HIS A 17 -14.61 5.61 -8.16
C HIS A 17 -13.29 6.19 -8.63
N MET A 18 -12.53 5.39 -9.35
CA MET A 18 -11.24 5.74 -9.92
C MET A 18 -11.32 5.58 -11.43
N GLU A 19 -10.91 6.60 -12.16
CA GLU A 19 -10.79 6.56 -13.61
C GLU A 19 -9.40 7.05 -14.02
N ASP A 20 -8.86 6.44 -15.05
CA ASP A 20 -7.63 6.87 -15.71
C ASP A 20 -7.91 7.22 -17.17
N TRP A 21 -7.54 8.43 -17.58
CA TRP A 21 -7.82 8.99 -18.90
C TRP A 21 -6.53 9.37 -19.64
N GLN A 22 -6.44 9.04 -20.92
CA GLN A 22 -5.40 9.54 -21.82
C GLN A 22 -6.06 10.35 -22.94
N GLY A 23 -6.09 11.67 -22.76
CA GLY A 23 -6.89 12.54 -23.63
C GLY A 23 -8.38 12.21 -23.51
N GLU A 24 -9.03 11.94 -24.64
CA GLU A 24 -10.45 11.55 -24.70
C GLU A 24 -10.67 10.04 -24.42
N GLN A 25 -9.61 9.24 -24.30
CA GLN A 25 -9.73 7.80 -24.12
C GLN A 25 -9.67 7.41 -22.63
N LYS A 26 -10.75 6.79 -22.12
CA LYS A 26 -10.75 6.18 -20.78
C LYS A 26 -10.00 4.84 -20.82
N LEU A 27 -8.84 4.79 -20.18
CA LEU A 27 -7.98 3.59 -20.13
C LEU A 27 -8.38 2.64 -19.01
N PHE A 28 -8.85 3.17 -17.88
CA PHE A 28 -9.18 2.36 -16.71
C PHE A 28 -10.36 2.94 -15.94
N ASP A 29 -11.19 2.04 -15.42
CA ASP A 29 -12.34 2.34 -14.57
C ASP A 29 -12.41 1.29 -13.46
N ALA A 30 -12.37 1.74 -12.22
CA ALA A 30 -12.56 0.89 -11.07
C ALA A 30 -13.51 1.54 -10.07
N THR A 31 -14.57 0.80 -9.72
CA THR A 31 -15.50 1.18 -8.65
C THR A 31 -15.33 0.22 -7.48
N LEU A 32 -14.96 0.75 -6.31
CA LEU A 32 -14.85 0.02 -5.06
C LEU A 32 -16.00 0.41 -4.13
N GLY A 33 -16.87 -0.55 -3.84
CA GLY A 33 -17.95 -0.40 -2.86
C GLY A 33 -17.56 -1.01 -1.52
N LEU A 34 -17.36 -0.17 -0.51
CA LEU A 34 -17.06 -0.61 0.85
C LEU A 34 -18.30 -0.48 1.75
N GLN A 35 -18.44 -1.42 2.68
CA GLN A 35 -19.39 -1.34 3.77
C GLN A 35 -18.65 -1.01 5.06
N ARG A 36 -19.20 -0.08 5.84
CA ARG A 36 -18.63 0.28 7.14
C ARG A 36 -18.76 -0.90 8.10
N GLN A 37 -17.62 -1.41 8.56
CA GLN A 37 -17.55 -2.35 9.68
C GLN A 37 -16.95 -1.64 10.89
N ALA A 38 -17.57 -1.80 12.05
CA ALA A 38 -17.03 -1.26 13.28
C ALA A 38 -15.74 -2.00 13.65
N LEU A 39 -14.62 -1.27 13.79
CA LEU A 39 -13.36 -1.81 14.31
C LEU A 39 -13.51 -2.02 15.82
N THR A 40 -14.15 -3.11 16.21
CA THR A 40 -14.18 -3.58 17.60
C THR A 40 -13.11 -4.65 17.80
N SER A 41 -12.58 -4.76 19.02
CA SER A 41 -11.58 -5.79 19.34
C SER A 41 -12.08 -7.20 18.99
N GLY A 42 -13.37 -7.48 19.21
CA GLY A 42 -13.98 -8.77 18.86
C GLY A 42 -14.08 -9.02 17.35
N ALA A 43 -14.43 -8.01 16.56
CA ALA A 43 -14.50 -8.14 15.09
C ALA A 43 -13.10 -8.39 14.50
N VAL A 44 -12.09 -7.68 14.99
CA VAL A 44 -10.70 -7.87 14.56
C VAL A 44 -10.20 -9.26 14.93
N HIS A 45 -10.42 -9.71 16.17
CA HIS A 45 -9.98 -11.03 16.60
C HIS A 45 -10.64 -12.15 15.79
N ARG A 46 -11.94 -12.03 15.50
CA ARG A 46 -12.67 -12.97 14.63
C ARG A 46 -12.08 -13.03 13.22
N TYR A 47 -11.67 -11.89 12.66
CA TYR A 47 -11.04 -11.84 11.34
C TYR A 47 -9.65 -12.49 11.35
N LEU A 48 -8.84 -12.24 12.39
CA LEU A 48 -7.53 -12.89 12.59
C LEU A 48 -7.67 -14.41 12.74
N LEU A 49 -8.69 -14.87 13.47
CA LEU A 49 -9.03 -16.28 13.61
C LEU A 49 -9.56 -16.91 12.31
N GLY A 50 -9.88 -16.13 11.29
CA GLY A 50 -10.27 -16.64 9.96
C GLY A 50 -9.09 -17.11 9.12
N PHE A 51 -7.88 -16.61 9.38
CA PHE A 51 -6.67 -16.96 8.61
C PHE A 51 -5.50 -17.40 9.52
N PRO A 52 -5.72 -18.33 10.47
CA PRO A 52 -4.71 -18.68 11.46
C PRO A 52 -3.52 -19.38 10.81
N TRP A 53 -3.76 -20.26 9.83
CA TRP A 53 -2.70 -21.03 9.19
C TRP A 53 -1.79 -20.18 8.30
N MET A 54 -2.39 -19.28 7.50
CA MET A 54 -1.63 -18.36 6.66
C MET A 54 -0.77 -17.42 7.51
N THR A 55 -1.35 -16.86 8.57
CA THR A 55 -0.65 -15.97 9.49
C THR A 55 0.47 -16.71 10.25
N ALA A 56 0.17 -17.89 10.81
CA ALA A 56 1.14 -18.69 11.54
C ALA A 56 2.31 -19.13 10.66
N LYS A 57 2.06 -19.56 9.41
CA LYS A 57 3.11 -19.95 8.47
C LYS A 57 4.04 -18.77 8.16
N THR A 58 3.49 -17.59 7.91
CA THR A 58 4.28 -16.38 7.65
C THR A 58 5.12 -16.00 8.85
N LEU A 59 4.53 -15.99 10.05
CA LEU A 59 5.27 -15.72 11.30
C LEU A 59 6.38 -16.75 11.50
N LEU A 60 6.08 -18.04 11.39
CA LEU A 60 7.05 -19.12 11.53
C LEU A 60 8.20 -18.95 10.53
N ALA A 61 7.92 -18.62 9.27
CA ALA A 61 8.94 -18.39 8.26
C ALA A 61 9.86 -17.22 8.62
N ILE A 62 9.29 -16.10 9.09
CA ILE A 62 10.07 -14.92 9.53
C ILE A 62 10.94 -15.27 10.74
N TYR A 63 10.35 -15.87 11.78
CA TYR A 63 11.08 -16.24 13.00
C TYR A 63 12.12 -17.32 12.74
N TRP A 64 11.87 -18.25 11.82
CA TRP A 64 12.85 -19.26 11.42
C TRP A 64 14.08 -18.61 10.76
N GLN A 65 13.87 -17.61 9.90
CA GLN A 65 14.99 -16.85 9.33
C GLN A 65 15.74 -16.05 10.40
N ALA A 66 15.02 -15.39 11.31
CA ALA A 66 15.64 -14.65 12.41
C ALA A 66 16.47 -15.57 13.33
N LEU A 67 15.95 -16.75 13.67
CA LEU A 67 16.69 -17.77 14.44
C LEU A 67 17.92 -18.24 13.68
N ARG A 68 17.81 -18.49 12.37
CA ARG A 68 18.94 -18.90 11.53
C ARG A 68 20.03 -17.83 11.48
N LEU A 69 19.68 -16.55 11.45
CA LEU A 69 20.64 -15.44 11.54
C LEU A 69 21.30 -15.34 12.91
N LEU A 70 20.53 -15.56 13.98
CA LEU A 70 21.02 -15.59 15.36
C LEU A 70 22.04 -16.72 15.56
N LEU A 71 21.73 -17.93 15.09
CA LEU A 71 22.65 -19.07 15.13
C LEU A 71 23.92 -18.81 14.31
N LYS A 72 23.81 -18.10 13.19
CA LYS A 72 24.95 -17.65 12.38
C LYS A 72 25.73 -16.47 12.99
N ARG A 73 25.31 -15.94 14.15
CA ARG A 73 25.88 -14.76 14.80
C ARG A 73 26.13 -13.62 13.82
N THR A 74 25.14 -13.33 12.98
CA THR A 74 25.28 -12.29 11.95
C THR A 74 25.52 -10.93 12.63
N PRO A 75 26.60 -10.20 12.31
CA PRO A 75 26.89 -8.91 12.93
C PRO A 75 25.83 -7.87 12.54
N ILE A 76 25.44 -7.03 13.49
CA ILE A 76 24.48 -5.95 13.26
C ILE A 76 25.24 -4.78 12.64
N PHE A 77 24.88 -4.42 11.42
CA PHE A 77 25.42 -3.23 10.76
C PHE A 77 24.58 -2.01 11.17
N THR A 78 25.17 -1.10 11.93
CA THR A 78 24.54 0.18 12.26
C THR A 78 24.43 1.02 11.00
N HIS A 79 23.21 1.47 10.67
CA HIS A 79 22.98 2.34 9.53
C HIS A 79 23.72 3.67 9.73
N GLN A 80 24.76 3.89 8.94
CA GLN A 80 25.41 5.20 8.83
C GLN A 80 24.48 6.09 7.99
N PRO A 81 24.04 7.26 8.49
CA PRO A 81 23.23 8.17 7.68
C PRO A 81 23.97 8.46 6.38
N ALA A 82 23.29 8.31 5.26
CA ALA A 82 23.88 8.59 3.96
C ALA A 82 24.25 10.08 3.91
N THR A 83 25.56 10.38 3.97
CA THR A 83 26.14 11.72 3.73
C THR A 83 26.13 12.04 2.23
N THR A 84 25.04 11.70 1.55
CA THR A 84 24.84 12.04 0.15
C THR A 84 23.60 12.89 0.11
N ALA A 85 23.75 14.11 -0.41
CA ALA A 85 22.65 14.98 -0.77
C ALA A 85 21.88 14.33 -1.93
N TYR A 86 21.15 13.25 -1.66
CA TYR A 86 20.08 12.82 -2.53
C TYR A 86 19.10 13.98 -2.51
N GLY A 87 19.16 14.74 -3.60
CA GLY A 87 18.45 15.98 -3.79
C GLY A 87 17.02 15.81 -3.33
N LEU A 88 16.58 16.81 -2.56
CA LEU A 88 15.18 17.19 -2.42
C LEU A 88 14.44 16.70 -3.65
N ALA A 89 13.52 15.75 -3.48
CA ALA A 89 12.71 15.24 -4.57
C ALA A 89 12.23 16.46 -5.34
N VAL A 90 12.80 16.68 -6.52
CA VAL A 90 12.33 17.72 -7.42
C VAL A 90 10.93 17.23 -7.72
N THR A 91 9.94 17.85 -7.09
CA THR A 91 8.56 17.69 -7.48
C THR A 91 8.55 18.11 -8.94
N GLN A 92 8.55 17.13 -9.83
CA GLN A 92 8.42 17.37 -11.25
C GLN A 92 7.16 18.23 -11.38
N PRO A 93 7.25 19.49 -11.82
CA PRO A 93 6.05 20.27 -12.05
C PRO A 93 5.24 19.49 -13.08
N THR A 94 4.06 19.04 -12.65
CA THR A 94 2.97 18.61 -13.53
C THR A 94 2.87 19.65 -14.64
N GLY A 95 3.33 19.31 -15.85
CA GLY A 95 3.50 20.31 -16.89
C GLY A 95 4.38 19.95 -18.10
N ALA A 96 5.01 18.78 -18.16
CA ALA A 96 5.63 18.33 -19.40
C ALA A 96 4.59 17.61 -20.28
N ARG A 97 3.93 18.41 -21.12
CA ARG A 97 3.20 17.93 -22.30
C ARG A 97 4.13 17.00 -23.08
N HIS A 98 3.78 15.73 -23.14
CA HIS A 98 4.16 14.88 -24.26
C HIS A 98 2.94 14.78 -25.17
N GLU A 99 2.69 15.89 -25.86
CA GLU A 99 2.05 15.84 -27.17
C GLU A 99 3.14 15.55 -28.20
N GLU A 100 2.70 14.89 -29.28
CA GLU A 100 3.32 14.73 -30.59
C GLU A 100 3.95 13.36 -30.88
N PRO A 101 3.78 12.84 -32.11
CA PRO A 101 2.59 12.86 -32.99
C PRO A 101 2.10 11.46 -33.41
#